data_AF-A0A975EJK0-F1
#
_entry.id   AF-A0A975EJK0-F1
#
_cell.length_a   1.000
_cell.length_b   1.000
_cell.length_c   1.000
_cell.angle_alpha   90.00
_cell.angle_beta   90.00
_cell.angle_gamma   90.00
#
_symmetry.space_group_name_H-M   'P 1'
#
loop_
_entity.id
_entity.type
_entity.pdbx_description
1 polymer ?
#
loop_
_entity_poly.entity_id
_entity_poly.type
_entity_poly.pdbx_seq_one_letter_code
_entity_poly.pdbx_strand_id
1 'polypeptide(L)'
;MYLSFTLTPGAGATIDLTTFTMDMGITNGTAAKLVGVFSDVGGFSSDADAIGTQNWTGTAGGTETDTIDLSSLPRITAATEFRIYMITNASTASHGFALDNITFEGTVTVVPEPSAFALLGIAALGLLRRRR
;
A
#
# COMPACT_ATOMS: atom_id res chain seq x y z
N MET A 1 -7.09 2.69 -16.63
CA MET A 1 -6.47 1.34 -16.55
C MET A 1 -5.93 1.17 -15.14
N TYR A 2 -5.81 -0.06 -14.63
CA TYR A 2 -5.19 -0.29 -13.33
C TYR A 2 -4.33 -1.56 -13.31
N LEU A 3 -3.32 -1.56 -12.43
CA LEU A 3 -2.61 -2.75 -11.96
C LEU A 3 -3.24 -3.15 -10.63
N SER A 4 -3.52 -4.44 -10.42
CA SER A 4 -4.06 -4.97 -9.15
C SER A 4 -3.19 -6.09 -8.61
N PHE A 5 -3.05 -6.14 -7.28
CA PHE A 5 -2.40 -7.19 -6.54
C PHE A 5 -2.98 -7.27 -5.13
N THR A 6 -2.73 -8.38 -4.43
CA THR A 6 -3.18 -8.58 -3.05
C THR A 6 -1.98 -8.71 -2.13
N LEU A 7 -2.01 -7.98 -1.01
CA LEU A 7 -1.07 -8.18 0.09
C LEU A 7 -1.75 -8.97 1.20
N THR A 8 -1.10 -10.06 1.61
CA THR A 8 -1.57 -10.93 2.68
C THR A 8 -0.53 -10.95 3.79
N PRO A 9 -0.84 -10.44 5.00
CA PRO A 9 0.04 -10.60 6.15
C PRO A 9 0.31 -12.08 6.44
N GLY A 10 1.54 -12.39 6.86
CA GLY A 10 1.87 -13.72 7.37
C GLY A 10 1.03 -14.07 8.61
N ALA A 11 0.95 -15.35 8.95
CA ALA A 11 0.20 -15.80 10.13
C ALA A 11 0.68 -15.10 11.41
N GLY A 12 -0.26 -14.56 12.18
CA GLY A 12 0.04 -13.78 13.39
C GLY A 12 0.78 -12.47 13.11
N ALA A 13 0.83 -11.98 11.88
CA ALA A 13 1.47 -10.71 11.53
C ALA A 13 0.46 -9.67 11.05
N THR A 14 0.89 -8.42 11.10
CA THR A 14 0.17 -7.27 10.54
C THR A 14 1.13 -6.40 9.76
N ILE A 15 0.64 -5.74 8.71
CA ILE A 15 1.45 -4.87 7.85
C ILE A 15 0.97 -3.42 8.03
N ASP A 16 1.90 -2.52 8.25
CA ASP A 16 1.66 -1.08 8.34
C ASP A 16 2.45 -0.40 7.22
N LEU A 17 1.76 0.02 6.15
CA LEU A 17 2.39 0.63 4.99
C LEU A 17 2.54 2.14 5.20
N THR A 18 3.70 2.67 4.83
CA THR A 18 4.00 4.09 4.99
C THR A 18 4.08 4.81 3.66
N THR A 19 4.70 4.21 2.66
CA THR A 19 4.97 4.88 1.40
C THR A 19 4.80 3.93 0.23
N PHE A 20 4.32 4.48 -0.87
CA PHE A 20 4.37 3.88 -2.19
C PHE A 20 5.24 4.77 -3.07
N THR A 21 6.26 4.19 -3.67
CA THR A 21 7.16 4.90 -4.59
C THR A 21 7.15 4.22 -5.96
N MET A 22 7.37 5.02 -6.99
CA MET A 22 7.39 4.56 -8.38
C MET A 22 8.15 5.55 -9.24
N ASP A 23 8.70 5.05 -10.34
CA ASP A 23 9.15 5.88 -11.44
C ASP A 23 8.02 5.98 -12.45
N MET A 24 7.62 7.20 -12.74
CA MET A 24 6.62 7.50 -13.77
C MET A 24 7.35 7.99 -15.03
N GLY A 25 6.76 7.74 -16.21
CA GLY A 25 7.28 8.28 -17.46
C GLY A 25 6.18 8.44 -18.50
N ILE A 26 6.33 9.44 -19.37
CA ILE A 26 5.42 9.67 -20.50
C ILE A 26 6.19 9.71 -21.81
N THR A 27 5.66 9.04 -22.84
CA THR A 27 6.34 8.98 -24.15
C THR A 27 6.01 10.17 -25.04
N ASN A 28 4.87 10.84 -24.85
CA ASN A 28 4.49 12.00 -25.65
C ASN A 28 3.40 12.85 -24.97
N GLY A 29 3.32 14.13 -25.35
CA GLY A 29 2.25 15.06 -24.97
C GLY A 29 2.34 15.76 -23.61
N THR A 30 1.35 16.62 -23.35
CA THR A 30 1.21 17.45 -22.14
C THR A 30 -0.06 17.14 -21.33
N ALA A 31 -0.83 16.14 -21.76
CA ALA A 31 -2.06 15.77 -21.09
C ALA A 31 -1.78 15.26 -19.68
N ALA A 32 -2.56 15.75 -18.71
CA ALA A 32 -2.43 15.39 -17.30
C ALA A 32 -2.47 13.87 -17.15
N LYS A 33 -1.51 13.36 -16.35
CA LYS A 33 -1.44 11.97 -15.91
C LYS A 33 -1.48 11.98 -14.40
N LEU A 34 -2.27 11.08 -13.86
CA LEU A 34 -2.39 10.88 -12.43
C LEU A 34 -2.25 9.40 -12.15
N VAL A 35 -1.54 9.09 -11.06
CA VAL A 35 -1.58 7.78 -10.43
C VAL A 35 -2.34 7.89 -9.13
N GLY A 36 -3.26 6.97 -8.90
CA GLY A 36 -3.99 6.84 -7.64
C GLY A 36 -3.79 5.45 -7.05
N VAL A 37 -3.54 5.40 -5.74
CA VAL A 37 -3.44 4.15 -4.99
C VAL A 37 -4.71 3.95 -4.18
N PHE A 38 -5.35 2.81 -4.38
CA PHE A 38 -6.60 2.41 -3.75
C PHE A 38 -6.44 1.07 -3.05
N SER A 39 -7.31 0.80 -2.08
CA SER A 39 -7.44 -0.52 -1.47
C SER A 39 -8.90 -0.90 -1.27
N ASP A 40 -9.19 -2.19 -1.18
CA ASP A 40 -10.54 -2.68 -0.88
C ASP A 40 -11.07 -2.24 0.49
N VAL A 41 -10.18 -1.82 1.41
CA VAL A 41 -10.52 -1.20 2.70
C VAL A 41 -11.27 0.12 2.50
N GLY A 42 -10.82 0.95 1.55
CA GLY A 42 -11.45 2.22 1.21
C GLY A 42 -12.52 2.10 0.12
N GLY A 43 -12.45 1.03 -0.69
CA GLY A 43 -13.29 0.83 -1.86
C GLY A 43 -12.61 1.26 -3.17
N PHE A 44 -13.33 1.11 -4.28
CA PHE A 44 -12.84 1.38 -5.64
C PHE A 44 -13.84 2.17 -6.51
N SER A 45 -14.85 2.77 -5.89
CA SER A 45 -16.01 3.30 -6.59
C SER A 45 -15.89 4.79 -6.90
N SER A 46 -15.12 5.54 -6.11
CA SER A 46 -15.01 6.99 -6.24
C SER A 46 -13.58 7.49 -6.05
N ASP A 47 -13.27 8.67 -6.57
CA ASP A 47 -11.97 9.31 -6.35
C ASP A 47 -11.69 9.59 -4.86
N ALA A 48 -12.73 9.69 -4.03
CA ALA A 48 -12.60 9.85 -2.58
C ALA A 48 -12.15 8.56 -1.88
N ASP A 49 -12.19 7.42 -2.56
CA ASP A 49 -11.71 6.13 -2.04
C ASP A 49 -10.18 6.00 -2.20
N ALA A 50 -9.53 6.95 -2.88
CA ALA A 50 -8.08 6.96 -3.06
C ALA A 50 -7.39 7.18 -1.71
N ILE A 51 -6.42 6.31 -1.39
CA ILE A 51 -5.53 6.50 -0.24
C ILE A 51 -4.65 7.72 -0.47
N GLY A 52 -4.16 7.85 -1.71
CA GLY A 52 -3.40 8.99 -2.17
C GLY A 52 -3.30 9.01 -3.69
N THR A 53 -2.98 10.19 -4.22
CA THR A 53 -2.80 10.41 -5.66
C THR A 53 -1.58 11.26 -5.91
N GLN A 54 -0.96 11.06 -7.08
CA GLN A 54 0.17 11.84 -7.54
C GLN A 54 -0.02 12.24 -9.00
N ASN A 55 0.19 13.52 -9.27
CA ASN A 55 0.15 14.05 -10.63
C ASN A 55 1.55 14.00 -11.23
N TRP A 56 1.64 13.52 -12.47
CA TRP A 56 2.84 13.68 -13.25
C TRP A 56 3.05 15.16 -13.57
N THR A 57 4.24 15.69 -13.24
CA THR A 57 4.60 17.08 -13.57
C THR A 57 5.78 17.19 -14.53
N GLY A 58 6.45 16.07 -14.83
CA GLY A 58 7.56 16.00 -15.77
C GLY A 58 7.22 16.30 -17.24
N THR A 59 8.27 16.34 -18.07
CA THR A 59 8.17 16.60 -19.52
C THR A 59 8.08 15.30 -20.32
N ALA A 60 7.50 15.36 -21.53
CA ALA A 60 7.50 14.25 -22.48
C ALA A 60 8.91 13.68 -22.70
N GLY A 61 9.05 12.35 -22.59
CA GLY A 61 10.32 11.63 -22.70
C GLY A 61 11.15 11.60 -21.41
N GLY A 62 10.69 12.25 -20.33
CA GLY A 62 11.32 12.20 -19.02
C GLY A 62 10.78 11.08 -18.13
N THR A 63 11.55 10.79 -17.08
CA THR A 63 11.19 9.92 -15.95
C THR A 63 11.28 10.74 -14.67
N GLU A 64 10.33 10.57 -13.75
CA GLU A 64 10.28 11.23 -12.44
C GLU A 64 9.98 10.16 -11.38
N THR A 65 10.71 10.20 -10.27
CA THR A 65 10.41 9.36 -9.10
C THR A 65 9.42 10.10 -8.23
N ASP A 66 8.31 9.44 -7.95
CA ASP A 66 7.19 10.01 -7.21
C ASP A 66 6.87 9.14 -5.98
N THR A 67 6.32 9.78 -4.95
CA THR A 67 5.97 9.14 -3.67
C THR A 67 4.55 9.49 -3.26
N ILE A 68 3.79 8.48 -2.85
CA ILE A 68 2.47 8.62 -2.25
C ILE A 68 2.56 8.18 -0.79
N ASP A 69 2.12 9.05 0.12
CA ASP A 69 1.98 8.73 1.54
C ASP A 69 0.80 7.76 1.74
N LEU A 70 1.06 6.64 2.40
CA LEU A 70 0.08 5.62 2.74
C LEU A 70 -0.24 5.59 4.24
N SER A 71 0.29 6.52 5.04
CA SER A 71 0.12 6.53 6.50
C SER A 71 -1.34 6.69 6.96
N SER A 72 -2.25 7.10 6.08
CA SER A 72 -3.70 7.14 6.31
C SER A 72 -4.37 5.77 6.20
N LEU A 73 -3.72 4.79 5.58
CA LEU A 73 -4.23 3.44 5.40
C LEU A 73 -4.28 2.72 6.76
N PRO A 74 -5.42 2.11 7.13
CA PRO A 74 -5.47 1.25 8.30
C PRO A 74 -4.50 0.07 8.19
N ARG A 75 -3.95 -0.34 9.34
CA ARG A 75 -3.10 -1.52 9.43
C ARG A 75 -3.78 -2.74 8.79
N ILE A 76 -3.05 -3.41 7.92
CA ILE A 76 -3.51 -4.58 7.17
C ILE A 76 -3.44 -5.80 8.07
N THR A 77 -4.60 -6.39 8.38
CA THR A 77 -4.73 -7.58 9.23
C THR A 77 -5.26 -8.81 8.48
N ALA A 78 -5.63 -8.65 7.21
CA ALA A 78 -6.15 -9.70 6.34
C ALA A 78 -5.64 -9.48 4.91
N ALA A 79 -5.99 -10.37 3.99
CA ALA A 79 -5.71 -10.16 2.57
C ALA A 79 -6.43 -8.89 2.09
N THR A 80 -5.67 -7.93 1.56
CA THR A 80 -6.16 -6.63 1.08
C THR A 80 -5.76 -6.46 -0.38
N GLU A 81 -6.74 -6.25 -1.25
CA GLU A 81 -6.51 -5.89 -2.65
C GLU A 81 -6.08 -4.42 -2.76
N PHE A 82 -5.02 -4.17 -3.50
CA PHE A 82 -4.58 -2.84 -3.91
C PHE A 82 -4.77 -2.65 -5.40
N ARG A 83 -5.16 -1.44 -5.79
CA ARG A 83 -5.25 -1.03 -7.19
C ARG A 83 -4.48 0.25 -7.42
N ILE A 84 -3.57 0.21 -8.39
CA ILE A 84 -2.82 1.37 -8.87
C ILE A 84 -3.51 1.82 -10.16
N TYR A 85 -4.29 2.89 -10.06
CA TYR A 85 -4.97 3.48 -11.20
C TYR A 85 -4.06 4.42 -11.94
N MET A 86 -4.02 4.27 -13.25
CA MET A 86 -3.37 5.18 -14.18
C MET A 86 -4.45 5.94 -14.95
N ILE A 87 -4.51 7.24 -14.71
CA ILE A 87 -5.59 8.11 -15.18
C ILE A 87 -4.99 9.17 -16.10
N THR A 88 -5.70 9.46 -17.19
CA THR A 88 -5.36 10.57 -18.07
C THR A 88 -6.59 11.24 -18.65
N ASN A 89 -6.48 12.54 -18.90
CA ASN A 89 -7.45 13.30 -19.70
C ASN A 89 -7.06 13.38 -21.19
N ALA A 90 -6.03 12.64 -21.63
CA ALA A 90 -5.64 12.60 -23.03
C ALA A 90 -6.79 12.03 -23.88
N SER A 91 -7.21 12.77 -24.90
CA SER A 91 -8.27 12.37 -25.83
C SER A 91 -7.75 11.61 -27.05
N THR A 92 -6.44 11.41 -27.17
CA THR A 92 -5.78 10.72 -28.29
C THR A 92 -4.99 9.51 -27.80
N ALA A 93 -4.96 8.45 -28.59
CA ALA A 93 -4.27 7.20 -28.25
C ALA A 93 -2.74 7.26 -28.39
N SER A 94 -2.16 8.42 -28.74
CA SER A 94 -0.73 8.61 -28.99
C SER A 94 0.11 8.86 -27.72
N HIS A 95 -0.49 8.76 -26.54
CA HIS A 95 0.16 9.03 -25.26
C HIS A 95 0.44 7.72 -24.52
N GLY A 96 1.69 7.30 -24.46
CA GLY A 96 2.13 6.21 -23.59
C GLY A 96 2.38 6.73 -22.18
N PHE A 97 1.96 5.94 -21.19
CA PHE A 97 2.25 6.16 -19.79
C PHE A 97 2.91 4.89 -19.25
N ALA A 98 4.07 5.06 -18.63
CA ALA A 98 4.90 3.99 -18.10
C ALA A 98 5.05 4.15 -16.59
N LEU A 99 5.04 3.02 -15.91
CA LEU A 99 5.38 2.89 -14.50
C LEU A 99 6.51 1.87 -14.39
N ASP A 100 7.52 2.18 -13.58
CA ASP A 100 8.65 1.30 -13.28
C ASP A 100 9.07 1.46 -11.80
N ASN A 101 9.97 0.60 -11.33
CA ASN A 101 10.61 0.69 -10.02
C ASN A 101 9.63 0.83 -8.84
N ILE A 102 8.50 0.11 -8.93
CA ILE A 102 7.42 0.19 -7.96
C ILE A 102 7.85 -0.44 -6.63
N THR A 103 7.77 0.33 -5.54
CA THR A 103 8.11 -0.12 -4.20
C THR A 103 7.04 0.28 -3.19
N PHE A 104 6.72 -0.62 -2.25
CA PHE A 104 5.94 -0.32 -1.04
C PHE A 104 6.87 -0.44 0.16
N GLU A 105 6.90 0.58 1.00
CA GLU A 105 7.61 0.54 2.28
C GLU A 105 6.64 0.53 3.45
N GLY A 106 7.09 -0.06 4.55
CA GLY A 106 6.29 -0.21 5.74
C GLY A 106 6.97 -1.10 6.78
N THR A 107 6.21 -1.46 7.81
CA THR A 107 6.66 -2.37 8.85
C THR A 107 5.76 -3.60 8.92
N VAL A 108 6.36 -4.73 9.29
CA VAL A 108 5.63 -5.97 9.59
C VAL A 108 5.80 -6.26 11.07
N THR A 109 4.68 -6.30 11.80
CA THR A 109 4.69 -6.57 13.25
C THR A 109 4.06 -7.92 13.52
N VAL A 110 4.79 -8.81 14.18
CA VAL A 110 4.26 -10.09 14.68
C VAL A 110 3.47 -9.83 15.96
N VAL A 111 2.19 -10.20 15.93
CA VAL A 111 1.28 -10.21 17.06
C VAL A 111 1.41 -11.57 17.77
N PRO A 112 1.91 -11.62 19.01
CA PRO A 112 2.03 -12.88 19.74
C PRO A 112 0.67 -13.57 19.87
N GLU A 113 0.65 -14.88 19.66
CA GLU A 113 -0.57 -15.66 19.82
C GLU A 113 -1.10 -15.56 21.26
N PRO A 114 -2.43 -15.52 21.48
CA PRO A 114 -3.02 -15.46 22.82
C PRO A 114 -2.54 -16.58 23.76
N SER A 115 -2.18 -17.74 23.19
CA SER A 115 -1.64 -18.90 23.90
C SER A 115 -0.31 -18.61 24.61
N ALA A 116 0.54 -17.73 24.05
CA ALA A 116 1.81 -17.35 24.65
C ALA A 116 1.60 -16.61 25.97
N PHE A 117 0.60 -15.71 26.03
CA PHE A 117 0.22 -15.02 27.26
C PHE A 117 -0.46 -15.95 28.27
N ALA A 118 -1.28 -16.89 27.80
CA ALA A 118 -1.89 -17.90 28.67
C ALA A 118 -0.82 -18.79 29.33
N LEU A 119 0.18 -19.24 28.56
CA LEU A 119 1.30 -20.03 29.08
C LEU A 119 2.13 -19.25 30.08
N LEU A 120 2.43 -17.98 29.79
CA LEU A 120 3.14 -17.09 30.72
C LEU A 120 2.35 -16.89 32.01
N GLY A 121 1.03 -16.70 31.92
CA GLY A 121 0.14 -16.59 33.06
C GLY A 121 0.15 -17.85 33.92
N ILE A 122 0.05 -19.04 33.30
CA ILE A 122 0.13 -20.32 34.01
C ILE A 122 1.50 -20.52 34.66
N ALA A 123 2.59 -20.20 33.96
CA ALA A 123 3.95 -20.30 34.49
C ALA A 123 4.14 -19.38 35.70
N ALA A 124 3.65 -18.14 35.63
CA ALA A 124 3.68 -17.20 36.74
C ALA A 124 2.89 -17.71 37.96
N LEU A 125 1.70 -18.27 37.74
CA LEU A 125 0.90 -18.90 38.81
C LEU A 125 1.62 -20.12 39.42
N GLY A 126 2.29 -20.94 38.61
CA GLY A 126 3.10 -22.06 39.07
C GLY A 126 4.27 -21.62 39.96
N LEU A 127 4.97 -20.55 39.57
CA LEU A 127 6.05 -19.96 40.38
C LEU A 127 5.53 -19.37 41.69
N LEU A 128 4.38 -18.70 41.67
CA LEU A 128 3.75 -18.18 42.89
C LEU A 128 3.35 -19.30 43.84
N ARG A 129 2.83 -20.42 43.32
CA ARG A 129 2.49 -21.61 44.12
C ARG A 129 3.73 -22.27 44.71
N ARG A 130 4.86 -22.30 44.01
CA ARG A 130 6.13 -22.89 44.52
C ARG A 130 6.77 -22.09 45.65
N ARG A 131 6.41 -20.80 45.80
CA ARG A 131 6.95 -19.91 46.84
C ARG A 131 6.13 -19.90 48.13
N ARG A 132 4.98 -20.59 48.17
CA ARG A 132 4.17 -20.81 49.37
C ARG A 132 4.41 -22.23 49.87
#